data_AF-A0A699V9U2-F1
#
_entry.id   AF-A0A699V9U2-F1
#
_cell.length_a   1.000
_cell.length_b   1.000
_cell.length_c   1.000
_cell.angle_alpha   90.00
_cell.angle_beta   90.00
_cell.angle_gamma   90.00
#
_symmetry.space_group_name_H-M   'P 1'
#
loop_
_entity.id
_entity.type
_entity.pdbx_description
1 polymer ?
#
loop_
_entity_poly.entity_id
_entity_poly.type
_entity_poly.pdbx_seq_one_letter_code
_entity_poly.pdbx_strand_id
1 'polypeptide(L)'
;MIMRFNEIHKFSDGTLHQIDEALDYRIKEFKVNMMNLGLNIRYWTRKDVDRSKEFMFAIQKQQKRRRIFRNLESFVGGRVREGDYRLL
;
A
#
# COMPACT_ATOMS: atom_id res chain seq x y z
N MET A 1 14.88 8.01 0.69
CA MET A 1 15.24 6.82 1.47
C MET A 1 14.01 5.93 1.54
N ILE A 2 13.92 4.93 0.66
CA ILE A 2 12.75 4.03 0.59
C ILE A 2 12.95 2.95 1.64
N MET A 3 11.99 2.82 2.57
CA MET A 3 11.95 1.74 3.56
C MET A 3 12.20 0.39 2.90
N ARG A 4 12.95 -0.50 3.56
CA ARG A 4 13.19 -1.84 3.02
C ARG A 4 11.89 -2.63 3.07
N PHE A 5 11.55 -3.32 1.98
CA PHE A 5 10.36 -4.19 1.87
C PHE A 5 10.20 -5.15 3.06
N ASN A 6 11.33 -5.64 3.57
CA ASN A 6 11.38 -6.58 4.67
C ASN A 6 10.85 -5.99 5.98
N GLU A 7 10.72 -4.66 6.09
CA GLU A 7 10.29 -3.96 7.31
C GLU A 7 8.81 -3.56 7.29
N ILE A 8 8.10 -3.76 6.18
CA ILE A 8 6.66 -3.46 6.05
C ILE A 8 5.84 -4.11 7.19
N HIS A 9 6.28 -5.28 7.66
CA HIS A 9 5.63 -6.00 8.76
C HIS A 9 5.65 -5.26 10.10
N LYS A 10 6.55 -4.28 10.31
CA LYS A 10 6.68 -3.50 11.55
C LYS A 10 5.61 -2.40 11.68
N PHE A 11 4.99 -1.99 10.57
CA PHE A 11 4.04 -0.89 10.56
C PHE A 11 2.60 -1.36 10.85
N SER A 12 1.83 -0.50 11.51
CA SER A 12 0.40 -0.70 11.73
C SER A 12 -0.39 -0.61 10.42
N ASP A 13 -1.58 -1.18 10.36
CA ASP A 13 -2.40 -1.13 9.14
C ASP A 13 -2.82 0.28 8.76
N GLY A 14 -3.13 1.14 9.75
CA GLY A 14 -3.47 2.54 9.51
C GLY A 14 -2.30 3.30 8.89
N THR A 15 -1.08 3.10 9.41
CA THR A 15 0.13 3.68 8.83
C THR A 15 0.40 3.15 7.42
N LEU A 16 0.23 1.85 7.20
CA LEU A 16 0.41 1.25 5.88
C LEU A 16 -0.60 1.79 4.85
N HIS A 17 -1.84 2.05 5.26
CA HIS A 17 -2.86 2.66 4.39
C HIS A 17 -2.51 4.09 4.00
N GLN A 18 -2.10 4.92 4.97
CA GLN A 18 -1.65 6.30 4.70
C GLN A 18 -0.45 6.34 3.75
N ILE A 19 0.48 5.38 3.89
CA ILE A 19 1.63 5.26 2.98
C ILE A 19 1.16 4.87 1.57
N ASP A 20 0.23 3.92 1.43
CA ASP A 20 -0.32 3.50 0.13
C ASP A 20 -1.00 4.66 -0.60
N GLU A 21 -1.84 5.44 0.10
CA GLU A 21 -2.50 6.62 -0.46
C GLU A 21 -1.51 7.72 -0.85
N ALA A 22 -0.51 7.99 -0.01
CA ALA A 22 0.50 9.00 -0.31
C ALA A 22 1.36 8.62 -1.53
N LEU A 23 1.68 7.34 -1.70
CA LEU A 23 2.41 6.83 -2.87
C LEU A 23 1.55 6.90 -4.13
N ASP A 24 0.28 6.51 -4.05
CA ASP A 24 -0.67 6.62 -5.17
C ASP A 24 -0.79 8.08 -5.66
N TYR A 25 -0.95 9.03 -4.74
CA TYR A 25 -0.97 10.46 -5.06
C TYR A 25 0.30 10.90 -5.77
N ARG A 26 1.48 10.52 -5.26
CA ARG A 26 2.78 10.88 -5.87
C ARG A 26 2.99 10.28 -7.25
N ILE A 27 2.54 9.04 -7.49
CA ILE A 27 2.61 8.41 -8.81
C ILE A 27 1.67 9.12 -9.80
N LYS A 28 0.47 9.50 -9.37
CA LYS A 28 -0.47 10.29 -10.18
C LYS A 28 0.09 11.67 -10.50
N GLU A 29 0.66 12.35 -9.51
CA GLU A 29 1.36 13.63 -9.67
C GLU A 29 2.52 13.51 -10.66
N PHE A 30 3.35 12.46 -10.57
CA PHE A 30 4.40 12.20 -11.54
C PHE A 30 3.86 12.04 -12.96
N LYS A 31 2.77 11.29 -13.14
CA LYS A 31 2.15 11.08 -14.46
C LYS A 31 1.64 12.39 -15.07
N VAL A 32 0.97 13.23 -14.27
CA VAL A 32 0.48 14.55 -14.71
C VAL A 32 1.64 15.48 -15.06
N ASN A 33 2.66 15.52 -14.21
CA ASN A 33 3.84 16.33 -14.42
C ASN A 33 4.64 15.90 -15.67
N MET A 34 4.75 14.59 -15.93
CA MET A 34 5.38 14.07 -17.15
C MET A 34 4.60 14.46 -18.41
N MET A 35 3.28 14.57 -18.33
CA MET A 35 2.43 15.03 -19.44
C MET A 35 2.52 16.53 -19.67
N ASN A 36 2.70 17.32 -18.61
CA ASN A 36 2.86 18.77 -18.64
C ASN A 36 4.35 19.13 -18.72
N LEU A 37 4.95 18.90 -19.88
CA LEU A 37 6.39 18.86 -20.23
C LEU A 37 7.24 20.13 -19.94
N GLY A 38 7.12 20.78 -18.77
CA GLY A 38 7.75 22.09 -18.51
C GLY A 38 8.14 22.43 -17.07
N LEU A 39 7.87 21.60 -16.06
CA LEU A 39 8.18 21.95 -14.67
C LEU A 39 9.45 21.25 -14.19
N ASN A 40 10.58 21.95 -14.09
CA ASN A 40 11.81 21.40 -13.50
C ASN A 40 11.65 21.24 -11.97
N ILE A 41 11.03 20.15 -11.54
CA ILE A 41 10.91 19.76 -10.13
C ILE A 41 11.52 18.38 -10.02
N ARG A 42 12.58 18.22 -9.21
CA ARG A 42 13.36 16.99 -8.98
C ARG A 42 12.49 15.73 -9.09
N TYR A 43 12.43 15.16 -10.31
CA TYR A 43 11.41 14.18 -10.64
C TYR A 43 11.79 12.79 -10.16
N TRP A 44 10.79 12.10 -9.63
CA TRP A 44 10.79 10.64 -9.61
C TRP A 44 11.13 10.14 -10.99
N THR A 45 12.13 9.28 -11.12
CA THR A 45 12.40 8.62 -12.39
C THR A 45 11.34 7.56 -12.65
N ARG A 46 11.23 7.05 -13.88
CA ARG A 46 10.41 5.85 -14.15
C ARG A 46 10.76 4.70 -13.21
N LYS A 47 12.05 4.56 -12.87
CA LYS A 47 12.53 3.56 -11.90
C LYS A 47 11.98 3.81 -10.48
N ASP A 48 11.85 5.05 -10.04
CA ASP A 48 11.25 5.38 -8.74
C ASP A 48 9.75 5.08 -8.72
N VAL A 49 9.07 5.32 -9.83
CA VAL A 49 7.65 4.97 -10.01
C VAL A 49 7.45 3.46 -9.96
N ASP A 50 8.22 2.70 -10.73
CA ASP A 50 8.09 1.25 -10.79
C ASP A 50 8.39 0.63 -9.42
N ARG A 51 9.45 1.09 -8.76
CA ARG A 51 9.77 0.67 -7.39
C ARG A 51 8.67 1.01 -6.39
N SER A 52 7.99 2.14 -6.56
CA SER A 52 6.89 2.52 -5.66
C SER A 52 5.64 1.69 -5.90
N LYS A 53 5.35 1.30 -7.15
CA LYS A 53 4.29 0.33 -7.46
C LYS A 53 4.56 -1.03 -6.84
N GLU A 54 5.80 -1.51 -6.91
CA GLU A 54 6.20 -2.74 -6.22
C GLU A 54 5.98 -2.63 -4.71
N PHE A 55 6.29 -1.46 -4.13
CA PHE A 55 6.10 -1.19 -2.70
C PHE A 55 4.62 -1.18 -2.29
N MET A 56 3.77 -0.47 -3.03
CA MET A 56 2.32 -0.49 -2.84
C MET A 56 1.77 -1.92 -2.92
N PHE A 57 2.20 -2.70 -3.93
CA PHE A 57 1.79 -4.09 -4.06
C PHE A 57 2.17 -4.94 -2.84
N ALA A 58 3.38 -4.76 -2.30
CA ALA A 58 3.80 -5.46 -1.10
C ALA A 58 3.00 -5.06 0.15
N ILE A 59 2.65 -3.78 0.28
CA ILE A 59 1.77 -3.27 1.35
C ILE A 59 0.40 -3.94 1.25
N GLN A 60 -0.23 -3.88 0.07
CA GLN A 60 -1.56 -4.45 -0.16
C GLN A 60 -1.56 -5.96 0.09
N LYS A 61 -0.52 -6.67 -0.34
CA LYS A 61 -0.33 -8.10 -0.06
C LYS A 61 -0.23 -8.39 1.44
N GLN A 62 0.51 -7.57 2.19
CA GLN A 62 0.64 -7.70 3.64
C GLN A 62 -0.69 -7.41 4.35
N GLN A 63 -1.41 -6.36 3.95
CA GLN A 63 -2.72 -6.03 4.49
C GLN A 63 -3.73 -7.16 4.23
N LYS A 64 -3.76 -7.72 3.02
CA LYS A 64 -4.62 -8.87 2.69
C LYS A 64 -4.32 -10.07 3.59
N ARG A 65 -3.04 -10.41 3.80
CA ARG A 65 -2.64 -11.47 4.75
C ARG A 65 -3.16 -11.20 6.15
N ARG A 66 -2.93 -10.00 6.69
CA ARG A 66 -3.39 -9.62 8.03
C ARG A 66 -4.92 -9.70 8.17
N ARG A 67 -5.66 -9.28 7.14
CA ARG A 67 -7.12 -9.40 7.09
C ARG A 67 -7.58 -10.86 7.16
N ILE A 68 -6.95 -11.76 6.40
CA ILE A 68 -7.27 -13.20 6.43
C ILE A 68 -7.04 -13.77 7.84
N PHE A 69 -5.90 -13.48 8.48
CA PHE A 69 -5.62 -13.96 9.84
C PHE A 69 -6.64 -13.44 10.86
N ARG A 70 -7.01 -12.16 10.82
CA ARG A 70 -8.05 -11.61 11.70
C ARG A 70 -9.42 -12.26 11.49
N ASN A 71 -9.78 -12.53 10.23
CA ASN A 71 -11.02 -13.22 9.91
C ASN A 71 -11.02 -14.65 10.46
N LEU A 72 -9.89 -15.36 10.34
CA LEU A 72 -9.70 -16.69 10.91
C LEU A 72 -9.77 -16.67 12.44
N GLU A 73 -9.10 -15.73 13.09
CA GLU A 73 -9.18 -15.54 14.55
C GLU A 73 -10.62 -15.26 15.00
N SER A 74 -11.36 -14.43 14.26
CA SER A 74 -12.77 -14.14 14.54
C SER A 74 -13.65 -15.38 14.38
N PHE A 75 -13.38 -16.20 13.36
CA PHE A 75 -14.08 -17.46 13.10
C PHE A 75 -13.83 -18.49 14.20
N VAL A 76 -12.56 -18.73 14.57
CA VAL A 76 -12.19 -19.67 15.66
C VAL A 76 -12.71 -19.18 17.01
N GLY A 77 -12.68 -17.86 17.25
CA GLY A 77 -13.12 -17.25 18.51
C GLY A 77 -14.64 -17.07 18.66
N GLY A 78 -15.46 -17.56 17.72
CA GLY A 78 -16.93 -17.48 17.79
C GLY A 78 -17.52 -16.07 17.69
N ARG A 79 -16.71 -15.05 17.39
CA ARG A 79 -17.14 -13.66 17.21
C ARG A 79 -17.55 -13.48 15.75
N VAL A 80 -18.82 -13.77 15.43
CA VAL A 80 -19.37 -13.54 14.09
C VAL A 80 -19.50 -12.03 13.87
N ARG A 81 -18.59 -11.45 13.06
CA ARG A 81 -18.79 -10.12 12.49
C ARG A 81 -19.52 -10.29 11.16
N GLU A 82 -20.78 -9.90 11.14
CA GLU A 82 -21.77 -10.12 10.06
C GLU A 82 -21.31 -9.63 8.66
N GLY A 83 -20.28 -8.79 8.57
CA GLY A 83 -19.80 -8.19 7.32
C GLY A 83 -18.44 -8.64 6.77
N ASP A 84 -17.62 -9.41 7.51
CA ASP A 84 -16.18 -9.53 7.21
C ASP A 84 -15.75 -10.75 6.37
N TYR A 85 -16.65 -11.69 6.10
CA TYR A 85 -16.32 -12.94 5.38
C TYR A 85 -16.26 -12.81 3.85
N ARG A 86 -16.62 -11.66 3.28
CA ARG A 86 -16.67 -11.44 1.82
C ARG A 86 -15.32 -11.49 1.10
N LEU A 87 -14.21 -11.64 1.82
CA LEU A 87 -12.85 -11.55 1.30
C LEU A 87 -11.93 -12.70 1.73
N LEU A 88 -12.50 -13.79 2.28
CA LEU A 88 -11.91 -15.13 2.11
C LEU A 88 -12.05 -15.50 0.63
#